data_AF-A0A645J711-F1
#
_entry.id   AF-A0A645J711-F1
#
_cell.length_a   1.000
_cell.length_b   1.000
_cell.length_c   1.000
_cell.angle_alpha   90.00
_cell.angle_beta   90.00
_cell.angle_gamma   90.00
#
_symmetry.space_group_name_H-M   'P 1'
#
loop_
_entity.id
_entity.type
_entity.pdbx_description
1 polymer ?
#
loop_
_entity_poly.entity_id
_entity_poly.type
_entity_poly.pdbx_seq_one_letter_code
_entity_poly.pdbx_strand_id
1 'polypeptide(L)'
;MIGIITYISVLERTKEIGILRSIGASKRDIARVFNAETLIVGFVAGALGILVSLVLTLPINALIRHLADISGVARLPVLGALILVAISMFLTWIAGLIPSGLASCKDPVVALRTE
;
A
#
# COMPACT_ATOMS: atom_id res chain seq x y z
N MET A 1 9.72 -2.70 4.72
CA MET A 1 8.79 -2.38 5.83
C MET A 1 7.38 -2.90 5.56
N ILE A 2 6.70 -2.47 4.48
CA ILE A 2 5.30 -2.88 4.20
C ILE A 2 5.10 -4.40 4.20
N GLY A 3 5.96 -5.17 3.50
CA GLY A 3 5.87 -6.63 3.47
C GLY A 3 5.90 -7.30 4.86
N ILE A 4 6.69 -6.76 5.79
CA ILE A 4 6.79 -7.25 7.18
C ILE A 4 5.51 -6.90 7.95
N ILE A 5 4.98 -5.69 7.79
CA ILE A 5 3.75 -5.25 8.45
C ILE A 5 2.57 -6.10 7.98
N THR A 6 2.42 -6.30 6.67
CA THR A 6 1.39 -7.20 6.11
C THR A 6 1.59 -8.65 6.57
N TYR A 7 2.83 -9.10 6.74
CA TYR A 7 3.10 -10.43 7.28
C TYR A 7 2.66 -10.56 8.75
N ILE A 8 2.96 -9.57 9.59
CA ILE A 8 2.50 -9.52 10.98
C ILE A 8 0.96 -9.48 11.04
N SER A 9 0.32 -8.66 10.21
CA SER A 9 -1.14 -8.60 10.11
C SER A 9 -1.76 -9.95 9.74
N VAL A 10 -1.15 -10.70 8.82
CA VAL A 10 -1.58 -12.07 8.49
C VAL A 10 -1.46 -13.00 9.69
N LEU A 11 -0.41 -12.86 10.51
CA LEU A 11 -0.24 -13.66 11.71
C LEU A 11 -1.31 -13.33 12.76
N GLU A 12 -1.56 -12.05 13.02
CA GLU A 12 -2.59 -11.58 13.96
C GLU A 12 -4.00 -12.02 13.54
N ARG A 13 -4.28 -12.04 12.23
CA ARG A 13 -5.59 -12.39 11.66
C ARG A 13 -5.71 -13.86 11.23
N THR A 14 -4.82 -14.74 11.72
CA THR A 14 -4.83 -16.17 11.34
C THR A 14 -6.17 -16.85 11.65
N LYS A 15 -6.81 -16.52 12.79
CA LYS A 15 -8.12 -17.08 13.18
C LYS A 15 -9.24 -16.63 12.25
N GLU A 16 -9.25 -15.36 11.82
CA GLU A 16 -10.20 -14.83 10.84
C GLU A 16 -10.07 -15.54 9.48
N ILE A 17 -8.83 -15.75 9.02
CA ILE A 17 -8.54 -16.50 7.78
C ILE A 17 -9.05 -17.95 7.91
N GLY A 18 -8.83 -18.58 9.07
CA GLY A 18 -9.32 -19.94 9.36
C GLY A 18 -10.84 -20.05 9.28
N ILE A 19 -11.57 -19.08 9.83
CA ILE A 19 -13.04 -18.99 9.76
C ILE A 19 -13.50 -18.80 8.31
N LEU A 20 -12.90 -17.87 7.56
CA LEU A 20 -13.25 -17.63 6.15
C LEU A 20 -13.01 -18.88 5.29
N ARG A 21 -11.90 -19.59 5.52
CA ARG A 21 -11.59 -20.84 4.81
C ARG A 21 -12.48 -22.01 5.22
N SER A 22 -12.99 -22.06 6.45
CA SER A 22 -13.90 -23.13 6.90
C SER A 22 -15.33 -22.97 6.36
N ILE A 23 -15.77 -21.72 6.10
CA ILE A 23 -17.05 -21.44 5.43
C ILE A 23 -16.97 -21.55 3.90
N GLY A 24 -15.80 -21.90 3.34
CA GLY A 24 -15.62 -22.21 1.91
C GLY A 24 -14.86 -21.17 1.08
N ALA A 25 -14.25 -20.13 1.68
CA ALA A 25 -13.43 -19.19 0.92
C ALA A 25 -12.21 -19.90 0.30
N SER A 26 -11.98 -19.67 -0.99
CA SER A 26 -10.85 -20.26 -1.69
C SER A 26 -9.54 -19.56 -1.31
N LYS A 27 -8.40 -20.24 -1.50
CA LYS A 27 -7.06 -19.64 -1.32
C LYS A 27 -6.92 -18.33 -2.12
N ARG A 28 -7.51 -18.29 -3.32
CA ARG A 28 -7.48 -17.12 -4.21
C ARG A 28 -8.27 -15.95 -3.64
N ASP A 29 -9.39 -16.21 -2.95
CA ASP A 29 -10.20 -15.15 -2.35
C ASP A 29 -9.46 -14.50 -1.18
N ILE A 30 -8.82 -15.31 -0.34
CA ILE A 30 -7.95 -14.79 0.73
C ILE A 30 -6.81 -13.95 0.15
N ALA A 31 -6.10 -14.47 -0.87
CA ALA A 31 -5.01 -13.73 -1.50
C ALA A 31 -5.49 -12.40 -2.15
N ARG A 32 -6.70 -12.38 -2.74
CA ARG A 32 -7.30 -11.17 -3.32
C ARG A 32 -7.58 -10.10 -2.27
N VAL A 33 -8.07 -10.50 -1.09
CA VAL A 33 -8.33 -9.55 0.01
C VAL A 33 -7.03 -8.84 0.43
N PHE A 34 -5.96 -9.59 0.70
CA PHE A 34 -4.69 -9.00 1.09
C PHE A 34 -4.04 -8.19 -0.04
N ASN A 35 -4.17 -8.63 -1.30
CA ASN A 35 -3.69 -7.86 -2.44
C ASN A 35 -4.49 -6.56 -2.64
N ALA A 36 -5.79 -6.56 -2.36
CA ALA A 36 -6.60 -5.34 -2.39
C ALA A 36 -6.17 -4.39 -1.26
N GLU A 37 -5.90 -4.90 -0.06
CA GLU A 37 -5.40 -4.11 1.06
C GLU A 37 -4.07 -3.42 0.71
N THR A 38 -3.11 -4.15 0.12
CA THR A 38 -1.83 -3.55 -0.28
C THR A 38 -1.97 -2.51 -1.38
N LEU A 39 -2.87 -2.72 -2.35
CA LEU A 39 -3.18 -1.74 -3.39
C LEU A 39 -3.82 -0.46 -2.83
N ILE A 40 -4.77 -0.60 -1.88
CA ILE A 40 -5.41 0.54 -1.21
C ILE A 40 -4.36 1.34 -0.44
N VAL A 41 -3.48 0.67 0.31
CA VAL A 41 -2.38 1.32 1.03
C VAL A 41 -1.45 2.06 0.06
N GLY A 42 -1.07 1.43 -1.05
CA GLY A 42 -0.24 2.05 -2.08
C GLY A 42 -0.86 3.29 -2.72
N PHE A 43 -2.17 3.22 -3.01
CA PHE A 43 -2.93 4.34 -3.56
C PHE A 43 -3.01 5.50 -2.57
N VAL A 44 -3.39 5.23 -1.32
CA VAL A 44 -3.49 6.26 -0.27
C VAL A 44 -2.14 6.90 0.00
N ALA A 45 -1.07 6.11 0.11
CA ALA A 45 0.29 6.63 0.28
C ALA A 45 0.73 7.50 -0.91
N GLY A 46 0.44 7.08 -2.14
CA GLY A 46 0.74 7.84 -3.35
C GLY A 46 -0.04 9.16 -3.42
N ALA A 47 -1.34 9.11 -3.14
CA ALA A 47 -2.20 10.29 -3.11
C ALA A 47 -1.76 11.30 -2.04
N LEU A 48 -1.45 10.82 -0.83
CA LEU A 48 -0.90 11.65 0.24
C LEU A 48 0.46 12.24 -0.15
N GLY A 49 1.33 11.46 -0.81
CA GLY A 49 2.62 11.95 -1.32
C GLY A 49 2.47 13.11 -2.30
N ILE A 50 1.51 13.03 -3.24
CA ILE A 50 1.19 14.14 -4.15
C ILE A 50 0.68 15.34 -3.36
N LEU A 51 -0.28 15.14 -2.46
CA LEU A 51 -0.88 16.22 -1.68
C LEU A 51 0.18 16.98 -0.89
N VAL A 52 1.06 16.26 -0.20
CA VAL A 52 2.20 16.84 0.52
C VAL A 52 3.12 17.58 -0.44
N SER A 53 3.45 17.00 -1.60
CA SER A 53 4.29 17.66 -2.61
C SER A 53 3.70 18.98 -3.13
N LEU A 54 2.38 19.03 -3.37
CA LEU A 54 1.68 20.24 -3.78
C LEU A 54 1.74 21.32 -2.70
N VAL A 55 1.53 20.94 -1.44
CA VAL A 55 1.61 21.87 -0.30
C VAL A 55 3.03 22.41 -0.14
N LEU A 56 4.05 21.55 -0.25
CA LEU A 56 5.46 21.95 -0.13
C LEU A 56 5.94 22.80 -1.30
N THR A 57 5.34 22.67 -2.48
CA THR A 57 5.70 23.46 -3.66
C THR A 57 5.45 24.96 -3.44
N LEU A 58 4.48 25.34 -2.60
CA LEU A 58 4.15 26.74 -2.30
C LEU A 58 5.28 27.48 -1.56
N PRO A 59 5.75 27.04 -0.37
CA PRO A 59 6.84 27.70 0.33
C PRO A 59 8.17 27.59 -0.44
N ILE A 60 8.41 26.47 -1.14
CA ILE A 60 9.63 26.29 -1.96
C ILE A 60 9.68 27.34 -3.08
N ASN A 61 8.59 27.54 -3.82
CA ASN A 61 8.53 28.58 -4.86
C ASN A 61 8.57 30.01 -4.30
N ALA A 62 8.12 30.24 -3.07
CA ALA A 62 8.25 31.55 -2.41
C ALA A 62 9.72 31.83 -2.06
N LEU A 63 10.44 30.84 -1.52
CA LEU A 63 11.86 30.94 -1.17
C LEU A 63 12.74 31.14 -2.41
N ILE A 64 12.49 30.37 -3.49
CA ILE A 64 13.25 30.48 -4.74
C ILE A 64 13.07 31.86 -5.37
N ARG A 65 11.85 32.41 -5.36
CA ARG A 65 11.59 33.78 -5.86
C ARG A 65 12.38 34.82 -5.07
N HIS A 66 12.46 34.70 -3.75
CA HIS A 66 13.20 35.63 -2.91
C HIS A 66 14.73 35.57 -3.12
N LEU A 67 15.27 34.41 -3.49
CA LEU A 67 16.73 34.21 -3.61
C LEU A 67 17.28 34.41 -5.02
N ALA A 68 16.51 34.03 -6.05
CA ALA A 68 17.01 33.97 -7.43
C ALA A 68 16.18 34.79 -8.42
N ASP A 69 15.07 35.39 -7.99
CA ASP A 69 14.08 36.11 -8.83
C ASP A 69 13.50 35.27 -9.99
N ILE A 70 13.73 33.94 -9.96
CA ILE A 70 13.18 32.98 -10.91
C ILE A 70 11.85 32.48 -10.38
N SER A 71 10.79 32.60 -11.17
CA SER A 71 9.45 32.15 -10.78
C SER A 71 9.05 30.83 -11.45
N GLY A 72 8.47 29.92 -10.65
CA GLY A 72 7.79 28.72 -11.17
C GLY A 72 8.68 27.54 -11.53
N VAL A 73 9.80 27.36 -10.82
CA VAL A 73 10.74 26.23 -11.00
C VAL A 73 10.17 24.92 -10.46
N ALA A 74 9.56 24.94 -9.27
CA ALA A 74 8.90 23.75 -8.73
C ALA A 74 7.48 23.66 -9.29
N ARG A 75 7.27 22.81 -10.30
CA ARG A 75 5.96 22.44 -10.82
C ARG A 75 5.85 20.93 -10.82
N LEU A 76 4.73 20.42 -10.30
CA LEU A 76 4.41 18.99 -10.37
C LEU A 76 3.51 18.76 -11.59
N PRO A 77 4.03 18.23 -12.72
CA PRO A 77 3.19 17.93 -13.87
C PRO A 77 2.21 16.80 -13.52
N VAL A 78 0.97 16.90 -14.00
CA VAL A 78 -0.10 15.92 -13.74
C VAL A 78 0.34 14.51 -14.16
N LEU A 79 1.05 14.38 -15.28
CA LEU A 79 1.61 13.11 -15.74
C LEU A 79 2.61 12.52 -14.74
N GLY A 80 3.49 13.34 -14.18
CA GLY A 80 4.47 12.92 -13.17
C GLY A 80 3.80 12.47 -11.88
N ALA A 81 2.75 13.18 -11.44
CA ALA A 81 1.95 12.79 -10.29
C ALA A 81 1.29 11.41 -10.48
N LEU A 82 0.67 11.19 -11.65
CA LEU A 82 0.07 9.89 -11.99
C LEU A 82 1.10 8.75 -12.01
N ILE A 83 2.27 9.00 -12.60
CA ILE A 83 3.37 8.02 -12.64
C ILE A 83 3.85 7.69 -11.22
N LEU A 84 3.99 8.68 -10.33
CA LEU A 84 4.41 8.45 -8.95
C LEU A 84 3.39 7.60 -8.18
N VAL A 85 2.09 7.84 -8.36
CA VAL A 85 1.04 6.98 -7.76
C VAL A 85 1.11 5.58 -8.33
N ALA A 86 1.24 5.43 -9.65
CA ALA A 86 1.35 4.12 -10.28
C ALA A 86 2.57 3.34 -9.76
N ILE A 87 3.73 4.00 -9.62
CA ILE A 87 4.93 3.39 -9.04
C ILE A 87 4.68 3.00 -7.57
N SER A 88 4.06 3.88 -6.77
CA SER A 88 3.71 3.58 -5.37
C SER A 88 2.83 2.33 -5.27
N MET A 89 1.76 2.26 -6.05
CA MET A 89 0.85 1.11 -6.11
C MET A 89 1.58 -0.15 -6.58
N PHE A 90 2.45 -0.04 -7.57
CA PHE A 90 3.19 -1.18 -8.09
C PHE A 90 4.18 -1.76 -7.07
N LEU A 91 4.94 -0.90 -6.38
CA LEU A 91 5.89 -1.31 -5.35
C LEU A 91 5.20 -1.94 -4.14
N THR A 92 4.09 -1.36 -3.70
CA THR A 92 3.30 -1.90 -2.58
C THR A 92 2.62 -3.22 -2.94
N TRP A 93 2.12 -3.35 -4.17
CA TRP A 93 1.57 -4.59 -4.67
C TRP A 93 2.61 -5.71 -4.69
N ILE A 94 3.80 -5.47 -5.27
CA ILE A 94 4.91 -6.44 -5.28
C ILE A 94 5.28 -6.87 -3.86
N ALA A 95 5.40 -5.91 -2.94
CA ALA A 95 5.71 -6.20 -1.55
C ALA A 95 4.61 -7.05 -0.85
N GLY A 96 3.36 -6.92 -1.28
CA GLY A 96 2.20 -7.65 -0.77
C GLY A 96 2.02 -9.07 -1.31
N LEU A 97 2.65 -9.41 -2.46
CA LEU A 97 2.49 -10.72 -3.10
C LEU A 97 3.00 -11.89 -2.24
N ILE A 98 4.11 -11.69 -1.53
CA ILE A 98 4.71 -12.70 -0.65
C ILE A 98 3.78 -12.99 0.55
N PRO A 99 3.38 -12.00 1.37
CA PRO A 99 2.51 -12.24 2.52
C PRO A 99 1.10 -12.71 2.12
N SER A 100 0.54 -12.23 1.00
CA SER A 100 -0.79 -12.69 0.53
C SER A 100 -0.78 -14.16 0.14
N GLY A 101 0.30 -14.63 -0.50
CA GLY A 101 0.54 -16.04 -0.78
C GLY A 101 0.62 -16.88 0.50
N LEU A 102 1.39 -16.42 1.50
CA LEU A 102 1.51 -17.09 2.80
C LEU A 102 0.18 -17.17 3.56
N ALA A 103 -0.62 -16.10 3.53
CA ALA A 103 -1.96 -16.07 4.13
C ALA A 103 -2.90 -17.10 3.49
N SER A 104 -2.88 -17.20 2.16
CA SER A 104 -3.76 -18.11 1.41
C SER A 104 -3.50 -19.59 1.67
N CYS A 105 -2.29 -19.94 2.11
CA CYS A 105 -1.89 -21.31 2.37
C CYS A 105 -2.12 -21.78 3.80
N LYS A 106 -2.57 -20.91 4.72
CA LYS A 106 -2.83 -21.26 6.13
C LYS A 106 -3.94 -22.30 6.28
N ASP A 107 -3.64 -23.43 6.91
CA ASP A 107 -4.58 -24.52 7.12
C ASP A 107 -5.69 -24.09 8.11
N PRO A 108 -6.99 -24.13 7.71
CA PRO A 108 -8.09 -23.77 8.60
C PRO A 108 -8.17 -24.65 9.85
N VAL A 109 -7.80 -25.93 9.77
CA VAL A 109 -7.85 -26.83 10.93
C VAL A 109 -6.82 -26.41 11.97
N VAL A 110 -5.60 -26.07 11.54
CA VAL A 110 -4.55 -25.59 12.43
C VAL A 110 -4.89 -24.20 12.96
N ALA A 111 -5.43 -23.31 12.12
CA ALA A 111 -5.81 -21.95 12.49
C ALA A 111 -6.95 -21.88 13.52
N LEU A 112 -7.85 -22.87 13.52
CA LEU A 112 -8.95 -22.98 14.49
C LEU A 112 -8.59 -23.81 15.72
N ARG A 113 -7.54 -24.63 15.66
CA ARG A 113 -7.05 -25.45 16.77
C ARG A 113 -6.12 -24.69 17.74
N THR A 114 -5.69 -23.49 17.38
CA THR A 114 -5.03 -22.55 18.29
C THR A 114 -6.04 -22.07 19.34
N GLU A 115 -6.15 -22.86 20.42
CA GLU A 115 -7.03 -22.71 21.60
C GLU A 115 -8.50 -22.35 21.30
#